data_AF-A0A9E4SZ98-F1
#
_entry.id   AF-A0A9E4SZ98-F1
#
_cell.length_a   1.000
_cell.length_b   1.000
_cell.length_c   1.000
_cell.angle_alpha   90.00
_cell.angle_beta   90.00
_cell.angle_gamma   90.00
#
_symmetry.space_group_name_H-M   'P 1'
#
loop_
_entity.id
_entity.type
_entity.pdbx_description
1 polymer ?
#
loop_
_entity_poly.entity_id
_entity_poly.type
_entity_poly.pdbx_seq_one_letter_code
_entity_poly.pdbx_strand_id
1 'polypeptide(L)'
;MTNALRLDRKVPAATLFGTQLYVLEQQGFRKVVDTTFMIGFLFTADADLKDVERYFNALQQSQREIDRDPGLYKHYYLRELAERYHGMIDIQALGPGERLVFEPYTREMYEDTHRWMASRKLFPEADRPEAAYEAVVVA
;
A
#
# COMPACT_ATOMS: atom_id res chain seq x y z
N MET A 1 -15.29 -5.65 -3.85
CA MET A 1 -16.43 -6.54 -3.47
C MET A 1 -16.76 -6.43 -1.97
N THR A 2 -15.76 -6.28 -1.10
CA THR A 2 -15.87 -6.25 0.36
C THR A 2 -16.71 -5.10 0.92
N ASN A 3 -16.61 -3.88 0.37
CA ASN A 3 -17.37 -2.71 0.86
C ASN A 3 -18.88 -2.92 0.85
N ALA A 4 -19.43 -3.49 -0.22
CA ALA A 4 -20.87 -3.73 -0.33
C ALA A 4 -21.38 -4.70 0.75
N LEU A 5 -20.63 -5.78 1.03
CA LEU A 5 -21.02 -6.74 2.05
C LEU A 5 -21.05 -6.12 3.45
N ARG A 6 -20.10 -5.21 3.76
CA ARG A 6 -20.07 -4.59 5.07
C ARG A 6 -21.08 -3.45 5.21
N LEU A 7 -21.29 -2.64 4.17
CA LEU A 7 -22.34 -1.62 4.11
C LEU A 7 -23.74 -2.24 4.26
N ASP A 8 -23.99 -3.35 3.57
CA ASP A 8 -25.24 -4.14 3.69
C ASP A 8 -25.33 -4.95 5.00
N ARG A 9 -24.33 -4.87 5.87
CA ARG A 9 -24.22 -5.62 7.13
C ARG A 9 -24.33 -7.14 6.97
N LYS A 10 -23.92 -7.67 5.81
CA LYS A 10 -23.88 -9.12 5.51
C LYS A 10 -22.70 -9.83 6.18
N VAL A 11 -21.67 -9.09 6.59
CA VAL A 11 -20.52 -9.61 7.36
C VAL A 11 -20.31 -8.79 8.65
N PRO A 12 -19.87 -9.44 9.74
CA PRO A 12 -19.69 -8.77 11.03
C PRO A 12 -18.47 -7.83 11.06
N ALA A 13 -17.42 -8.18 10.30
CA ALA A 13 -16.18 -7.41 10.17
C ALA A 13 -15.54 -7.66 8.80
N ALA A 14 -14.68 -6.75 8.37
CA ALA A 14 -13.90 -6.86 7.14
C ALA A 14 -12.55 -6.17 7.31
N THR A 15 -11.50 -6.73 6.70
CA THR A 15 -10.20 -6.07 6.56
C THR A 15 -10.25 -5.15 5.35
N LEU A 16 -9.89 -3.88 5.54
CA LEU A 16 -9.91 -2.84 4.51
C LEU A 16 -8.69 -1.95 4.67
N PHE A 17 -8.23 -1.38 3.56
CA PHE A 17 -7.17 -0.38 3.49
C PHE A 17 -7.48 0.59 2.34
N GLY A 18 -6.73 1.70 2.28
CA GLY A 18 -6.91 2.73 1.27
C GLY A 18 -8.30 3.38 1.29
N THR A 19 -8.76 3.83 0.13
CA THR A 19 -10.01 4.59 -0.03
C THR A 19 -11.26 3.83 0.45
N GLN A 20 -11.22 2.50 0.39
CA GLN A 20 -12.32 1.65 0.84
C GLN A 20 -12.60 1.75 2.35
N LEU A 21 -11.56 1.95 3.16
CA LEU A 21 -11.66 2.14 4.59
C LEU A 21 -12.42 3.45 4.90
N TYR A 22 -12.05 4.55 4.23
CA TYR A 22 -12.67 5.86 4.41
C TYR A 22 -14.15 5.86 4.06
N VAL A 23 -14.58 5.13 3.03
CA VAL A 23 -16.01 4.96 2.72
C VAL A 23 -16.73 4.45 3.97
N LEU A 24 -16.24 3.39 4.60
CA LEU A 24 -16.93 2.81 5.76
C LEU A 24 -16.85 3.70 7.00
N GLU A 25 -15.70 4.32 7.28
CA GLU A 25 -15.56 5.23 8.42
C GLU A 25 -16.55 6.41 8.31
N GLN A 26 -16.70 7.00 7.13
CA GLN A 26 -17.66 8.08 6.91
C GLN A 26 -19.13 7.63 6.96
N GLN A 27 -19.40 6.32 6.83
CA GLN A 27 -20.71 5.72 7.08
C GLN A 27 -20.91 5.30 8.55
N GLY A 28 -20.03 5.71 9.46
CA GLY A 28 -20.15 5.49 10.91
C GLY A 28 -19.66 4.13 11.40
N PHE A 29 -18.95 3.37 10.55
CA PHE A 29 -18.29 2.14 11.00
C PHE A 29 -17.02 2.46 11.79
N ARG A 30 -16.74 1.66 12.82
CA ARG A 30 -15.54 1.79 13.65
C ARG A 30 -14.47 0.77 13.28
N LYS A 31 -13.20 1.15 13.43
CA LYS A 31 -12.07 0.23 13.42
C LYS A 31 -12.13 -0.69 14.65
N VAL A 32 -11.86 -1.97 14.44
CA VAL A 32 -11.70 -2.95 15.53
C VAL A 32 -10.23 -3.10 15.88
N VAL A 33 -9.37 -3.12 14.86
CA VAL A 33 -7.92 -3.12 14.95
C VAL A 33 -7.41 -2.15 13.88
N ASP A 34 -6.43 -1.33 14.24
CA ASP A 34 -5.73 -0.46 13.30
C ASP A 34 -4.28 -0.95 13.18
N THR A 35 -3.81 -1.13 11.94
CA THR A 35 -2.49 -1.70 11.64
C THR A 35 -1.87 -0.97 10.47
N THR A 36 -0.55 -0.82 10.50
CA THR A 36 0.23 -0.29 9.38
C THR A 36 1.03 -1.40 8.71
N PHE A 37 1.37 -1.22 7.44
CA PHE A 37 2.22 -2.11 6.67
C PHE A 37 3.11 -1.29 5.73
N MET A 38 4.20 -1.90 5.26
CA MET A 38 5.09 -1.33 4.25
C MET A 38 5.01 -2.17 2.99
N ILE A 39 5.08 -1.51 1.83
CA ILE A 39 5.12 -2.17 0.53
C ILE A 39 6.53 -1.98 -0.02
N GLY A 40 7.18 -3.08 -0.43
CA GLY A 40 8.44 -3.03 -1.15
C GLY A 40 8.21 -2.80 -2.64
N PHE A 41 9.15 -2.13 -3.30
CA PHE A 41 9.19 -2.04 -4.75
C PHE A 41 9.95 -3.23 -5.34
N LEU A 42 9.40 -3.81 -6.41
CA LEU A 42 10.05 -4.86 -7.17
C LEU A 42 10.14 -4.44 -8.63
N PHE A 43 11.28 -4.74 -9.25
CA PHE A 43 11.52 -4.58 -10.68
C PHE A 43 12.17 -5.87 -11.20
N THR A 44 12.14 -6.07 -12.51
CA THR A 44 12.73 -7.25 -13.12
C THR A 44 14.25 -7.21 -13.01
N ALA A 45 14.89 -8.38 -12.96
CA ALA A 45 16.33 -8.49 -12.78
C ALA A 45 17.15 -7.86 -13.94
N ASP A 46 16.53 -7.68 -15.11
CA ASP A 46 17.09 -7.07 -16.31
C ASP A 46 16.75 -5.58 -16.48
N ALA A 47 16.09 -4.96 -15.50
CA ALA A 47 15.79 -3.53 -15.53
C ALA A 47 17.08 -2.69 -15.54
N ASP A 48 17.11 -1.63 -16.36
CA ASP A 48 18.20 -0.65 -16.33
C ASP A 48 18.11 0.18 -15.04
N LEU A 49 19.11 0.06 -14.17
CA LEU A 49 19.15 0.77 -12.90
C LEU A 49 19.13 2.30 -13.06
N LYS A 50 19.59 2.85 -14.20
CA LYS A 50 19.48 4.28 -14.48
C LYS A 50 18.04 4.72 -14.71
N ASP A 51 17.24 3.89 -15.38
CA ASP A 51 15.82 4.14 -15.58
C ASP A 51 15.05 3.98 -14.28
N VAL A 52 15.41 2.99 -13.46
CA VAL A 52 14.88 2.81 -12.10
C VAL A 52 15.15 4.04 -11.23
N GLU A 53 16.40 4.51 -11.19
CA GLU A 53 16.79 5.72 -10.45
C GLU A 53 16.00 6.95 -10.94
N ARG A 54 15.90 7.13 -12.26
CA ARG A 54 15.12 8.23 -12.87
C ARG A 54 13.65 8.16 -12.48
N TYR A 55 13.06 6.96 -12.48
CA TYR A 55 11.67 6.72 -12.08
C TYR A 55 11.44 7.09 -10.61
N PHE A 56 12.30 6.63 -9.69
CA PHE A 56 12.16 6.95 -8.26
C PHE A 56 12.43 8.43 -7.95
N ASN A 57 13.34 9.08 -8.68
CA ASN A 57 13.53 10.53 -8.59
C ASN A 57 12.27 11.30 -8.99
N ALA A 58 11.58 10.87 -10.06
CA ALA A 58 10.31 11.44 -10.47
C ALA A 58 9.22 11.20 -9.40
N LEU A 59 9.12 9.99 -8.86
CA LEU A 59 8.19 9.68 -7.77
C LEU A 59 8.44 10.53 -6.52
N GLN A 60 9.71 10.74 -6.14
CA GLN A 60 10.06 11.58 -5.00
C GLN A 60 9.62 13.02 -5.21
N GLN A 61 9.80 13.55 -6.43
CA GLN A 61 9.32 14.88 -6.79
C GLN A 61 7.78 14.95 -6.72
N SER A 62 7.08 13.97 -7.28
CA SER A 62 5.61 13.91 -7.21
C SER A 62 5.09 13.81 -5.77
N GLN A 63 5.73 13.00 -4.91
CA GLN A 63 5.36 12.90 -3.49
C GLN A 63 5.51 14.26 -2.78
N ARG A 64 6.58 15.02 -3.05
CA ARG A 64 6.78 16.36 -2.48
C ARG A 64 5.70 17.34 -2.92
N GLU A 65 5.26 17.26 -4.18
CA GLU A 65 4.16 18.11 -4.69
C GLU A 65 2.81 17.77 -4.05
N ILE A 66 2.52 16.46 -3.88
CA ILE A 66 1.32 16.00 -3.17
C ILE A 66 1.36 16.43 -1.70
N ASP A 67 2.50 16.30 -1.03
CA ASP A 67 2.67 16.69 0.37
C ASP A 67 2.46 18.19 0.58
N ARG A 68 2.89 19.01 -0.38
CA ARG A 68 2.74 20.46 -0.35
C ARG A 68 1.28 20.88 -0.45
N ASP A 69 0.54 20.34 -1.42
CA ASP A 69 -0.81 20.79 -1.77
C ASP A 69 -1.77 19.59 -2.01
N PRO A 70 -2.05 18.77 -0.98
CA PRO A 70 -2.75 17.49 -1.15
C PRO A 70 -4.16 17.65 -1.71
N GLY A 71 -4.85 18.75 -1.38
CA GLY A 71 -6.22 19.06 -1.83
C GLY A 71 -6.37 19.10 -3.35
N LEU A 72 -5.31 19.47 -4.08
CA LEU A 72 -5.30 19.48 -5.55
C LEU A 72 -5.42 18.07 -6.13
N TYR A 73 -4.97 17.05 -5.40
CA TYR A 73 -4.85 15.68 -5.87
C TYR A 73 -5.90 14.72 -5.27
N LYS A 74 -6.63 15.12 -4.21
CA LYS A 74 -7.63 14.24 -3.55
C LYS A 74 -8.76 13.75 -4.48
N HIS A 75 -9.03 14.44 -5.59
CA HIS A 75 -10.02 13.98 -6.57
C HIS A 75 -9.61 12.67 -7.26
N TYR A 76 -8.33 12.31 -7.29
CA TYR A 76 -7.86 11.04 -7.84
C TYR A 76 -8.36 9.83 -7.06
N TYR A 77 -8.70 9.96 -5.76
CA TYR A 77 -9.29 8.87 -4.97
C TYR A 77 -10.59 8.32 -5.55
N LEU A 78 -11.34 9.13 -6.31
CA LEU A 78 -12.55 8.66 -6.99
C LEU A 78 -12.24 7.63 -8.08
N ARG A 79 -11.02 7.60 -8.64
CA ARG A 79 -10.61 6.59 -9.62
C ARG A 79 -10.39 5.21 -9.02
N GLU A 80 -10.16 5.13 -7.70
CA GLU A 80 -10.01 3.87 -6.98
C GLU A 80 -11.34 3.28 -6.52
N LEU A 81 -12.41 4.08 -6.57
CA LEU A 81 -13.74 3.69 -6.12
C LEU A 81 -14.67 3.46 -7.30
N ALA A 82 -15.51 2.43 -7.16
CA ALA A 82 -16.69 2.29 -8.01
C ALA A 82 -17.61 3.51 -7.84
N GLU A 83 -18.16 4.00 -8.95
CA GLU A 83 -18.97 5.23 -9.02
C GLU A 83 -20.10 5.33 -8.00
N ARG A 84 -20.73 4.19 -7.68
CA ARG A 84 -21.79 4.09 -6.66
C ARG A 84 -21.37 4.58 -5.26
N TYR A 85 -20.08 4.69 -4.97
CA TYR A 85 -19.55 5.17 -3.69
C TYR A 85 -19.15 6.64 -3.71
N HIS A 86 -19.09 7.30 -4.87
CA HIS A 86 -18.60 8.68 -4.99
C HIS A 86 -19.46 9.67 -4.21
N GLY A 87 -20.77 9.45 -4.17
CA GLY A 87 -21.70 10.28 -3.38
C GLY A 87 -21.75 9.94 -1.88
N MET A 88 -20.99 8.94 -1.42
CA MET A 88 -20.97 8.49 -0.02
C MET A 88 -19.70 8.93 0.70
N ILE A 89 -18.80 9.66 0.03
CA ILE A 89 -17.49 10.01 0.56
C ILE A 89 -17.19 11.48 0.29
N ASP A 90 -16.84 12.21 1.35
CA ASP A 90 -16.14 13.49 1.24
C ASP A 90 -14.65 13.20 1.07
N ILE A 91 -14.17 13.34 -0.18
CA ILE A 91 -12.76 13.17 -0.53
C ILE A 91 -11.85 14.18 0.17
N GLN A 92 -12.35 15.34 0.60
CA GLN A 92 -11.52 16.34 1.27
C GLN A 92 -11.19 15.95 2.70
N ALA A 93 -12.02 15.13 3.33
CA ALA A 93 -11.80 14.59 4.67
C ALA A 93 -10.81 13.41 4.71
N LEU A 94 -10.32 12.91 3.56
CA LEU A 94 -9.38 11.80 3.51
C LEU A 94 -8.01 12.23 4.02
N GLY A 95 -7.30 11.29 4.65
CA GLY A 95 -5.90 11.46 4.98
C GLY A 95 -4.99 11.51 3.75
N PRO A 96 -3.68 11.62 3.95
CA PRO A 96 -2.71 11.70 2.85
C PRO A 96 -2.63 10.42 2.00
N GLY A 97 -3.19 9.30 2.48
CA GLY A 97 -3.15 8.02 1.78
C GLY A 97 -1.82 7.29 1.98
N GLU A 98 -1.49 6.42 1.03
CA GLU A 98 -0.19 5.75 0.98
C GLU A 98 0.91 6.77 0.71
N ARG A 99 2.01 6.68 1.47
CA ARG A 99 3.16 7.58 1.37
C ARG A 99 4.38 6.80 0.91
N LEU A 100 5.09 7.35 -0.07
CA LEU A 100 6.38 6.82 -0.47
C LEU A 100 7.45 7.13 0.58
N VAL A 101 8.16 6.09 1.01
CA VAL A 101 9.28 6.17 1.96
C VAL A 101 10.56 5.91 1.18
N PHE A 102 11.46 6.90 1.15
CA PHE A 102 12.74 6.85 0.44
C PHE A 102 13.90 6.55 1.39
N GLU A 103 13.68 5.60 2.31
CA GLU A 103 14.69 5.11 3.24
C GLU A 103 15.22 3.75 2.75
N PRO A 104 16.47 3.37 3.09
CA PRO A 104 17.01 2.08 2.71
C PRO A 104 16.14 0.92 3.20
N TYR A 105 15.85 -0.04 2.32
CA TYR A 105 15.27 -1.31 2.74
C TYR A 105 16.36 -2.15 3.38
N THR A 106 16.40 -2.22 4.71
CA THR A 106 17.55 -2.79 5.42
C THR A 106 17.60 -4.31 5.33
N ARG A 107 18.82 -4.86 5.50
CA ARG A 107 19.05 -6.29 5.67
C ARG A 107 18.19 -6.90 6.79
N GLU A 108 18.09 -6.21 7.93
CA GLU A 108 17.29 -6.68 9.07
C GLU A 108 15.83 -6.86 8.68
N MET A 109 15.24 -5.86 8.02
CA MET A 109 13.85 -5.91 7.53
C MET A 109 13.63 -7.05 6.54
N TYR A 110 14.58 -7.26 5.63
CA TYR A 110 14.54 -8.36 4.67
C TYR A 110 14.55 -9.73 5.35
N GLU A 111 15.53 -9.96 6.22
CA GLU A 111 15.72 -11.25 6.88
C GLU A 111 14.57 -11.55 7.85
N ASP A 112 14.05 -10.55 8.58
CA ASP A 112 12.88 -10.71 9.45
C ASP A 112 11.63 -11.11 8.64
N THR A 113 11.39 -10.44 7.53
CA THR A 113 10.27 -10.75 6.64
C THR A 113 10.39 -12.18 6.11
N HIS A 114 11.58 -12.58 5.63
CA HIS A 114 11.83 -13.93 5.14
C HIS A 114 11.67 -15.00 6.23
N ARG A 115 12.19 -14.76 7.44
CA ARG A 115 11.98 -15.66 8.59
C ARG A 115 10.50 -15.78 8.94
N TRP A 116 9.76 -14.68 8.95
CA TRP A 116 8.33 -14.70 9.21
C TRP A 116 7.58 -15.52 8.15
N MET A 117 7.84 -15.29 6.86
CA MET A 117 7.22 -16.05 5.75
C MET A 117 7.53 -17.55 5.86
N ALA A 118 8.78 -17.89 6.19
CA ALA A 118 9.23 -19.26 6.43
C ALA A 118 8.48 -19.92 7.60
N SER A 119 8.33 -19.21 8.73
CA SER A 119 7.63 -19.70 9.92
C SER A 119 6.15 -19.95 9.67
N ARG A 120 5.54 -19.17 8.77
CA ARG A 120 4.14 -19.27 8.36
C ARG A 120 3.91 -20.28 7.24
N LYS A 121 4.97 -20.86 6.67
CA LYS A 121 4.93 -21.80 5.54
C LYS A 121 4.10 -21.23 4.37
N LEU A 122 4.30 -19.94 4.07
CA LEU A 122 3.56 -19.25 3.01
C LEU A 122 3.87 -19.79 1.61
N PHE A 123 5.06 -20.38 1.43
CA PHE A 123 5.49 -21.01 0.19
C PHE A 123 5.83 -22.48 0.42
N PRO A 124 5.61 -23.36 -0.58
CA PRO A 124 6.17 -24.69 -0.60
C PRO A 124 7.68 -24.65 -0.39
N GLU A 125 8.24 -25.68 0.25
CA GLU A 125 9.68 -25.72 0.57
C GLU A 125 10.56 -25.67 -0.67
N ALA A 126 10.10 -26.26 -1.78
CA ALA A 126 10.79 -26.21 -3.08
C ALA A 126 10.82 -24.82 -3.73
N ASP A 127 9.89 -23.93 -3.36
CA ASP A 127 9.73 -22.58 -3.92
C ASP A 127 10.21 -21.50 -2.96
N ARG A 128 10.87 -21.88 -1.84
CA ARG A 128 11.32 -20.91 -0.85
C ARG A 128 12.42 -20.03 -1.45
N PRO A 129 12.26 -18.70 -1.49
CA PRO A 129 13.31 -17.81 -1.95
C PRO A 129 14.45 -17.80 -0.92
N GLU A 130 15.59 -18.39 -1.30
CA GLU A 130 16.83 -18.42 -0.51
C GLU A 130 17.82 -17.31 -0.92
N ALA A 131 17.37 -16.34 -1.70
CA ALA A 131 18.25 -15.28 -2.16
C ALA A 131 18.82 -14.50 -0.97
N ALA A 132 20.12 -14.25 -0.97
CA ALA A 132 20.75 -13.37 0.01
C ALA A 132 20.33 -11.92 -0.27
N TYR A 133 20.23 -11.11 0.79
CA TYR A 133 19.86 -9.69 0.71
C TYR A 133 20.65 -8.94 -0.38
N GLU A 134 21.97 -9.11 -0.44
CA GLU A 134 22.85 -8.44 -1.40
C GLU A 134 22.64 -8.88 -2.85
N ALA A 135 22.01 -10.03 -3.07
CA ALA A 135 21.73 -10.53 -4.41
C ALA A 135 20.43 -9.94 -5.00
N VAL A 136 19.55 -9.40 -4.16
CA VAL A 136 18.19 -9.00 -4.58
C VAL A 136 17.77 -7.60 -4.15
N VAL A 137 18.54 -6.94 -3.28
CA VAL A 137 18.29 -5.56 -2.88
C VAL A 137 19.35 -4.65 -3.51
N VAL A 138 18.86 -3.65 -4.26
CA VAL A 138 19.70 -2.58 -4.81
C VAL A 138 19.88 -1.51 -3.74
N ALA A 139 21.13 -1.12 -3.52
CA ALA A 139 21.52 -0.08 -2.56
C ALA A 139 21.45 1.32 -3.17
#